data_AF-A0A9D7K2G6-F1
#
_entry.id   AF-A0A9D7K2G6-F1
#
_cell.length_a   1.000
_cell.length_b   1.000
_cell.length_c   1.000
_cell.angle_alpha   90.00
_cell.angle_beta   90.00
_cell.angle_gamma   90.00
#
_symmetry.space_group_name_H-M   'P 1'
#
loop_
_entity.id
_entity.type
_entity.pdbx_description
1 polymer ?
#
loop_
_entity_poly.entity_id
_entity_poly.type
_entity_poly.pdbx_seq_one_letter_code
_entity_poly.pdbx_strand_id
1 'polypeptide(L)'
;MLSCSRIGDFDTAPAFSGNPPPDHLRATYSPLHFQPAIATATDEQCLACHREVLDDRVRKASPAGVQAATAQAWYQQVSTYAGEQDTFHRRHLVTPMAKQLMRLSCNTCHEGHDPREEAPGAAADAPRDSGAFTLRKQVNPETTCLKCHGQMDWKVMGLPGPWAEIKEQMGNSCVACHAVIRTNRHEVSYLDARAIEAAGQENADVCYGCHGGRAWYRIPYPYARHPWPDMSPPPDALKNRPTHSEPRFDKAATLNRYLQPKP
;
A
#
# COMPACT_ATOMS: atom_id res chain seq x y z
N MET A 1 55.39 -13.55 29.27
CA MET A 1 56.15 -12.29 29.36
C MET A 1 56.95 -12.12 28.09
N LEU A 2 56.57 -11.19 27.23
CA LEU A 2 57.41 -10.53 26.22
C LEU A 2 56.53 -9.50 25.51
N SER A 3 56.63 -8.25 25.99
CA SER A 3 56.11 -7.06 25.32
C SER A 3 57.23 -6.52 24.45
N CYS A 4 56.94 -6.23 23.17
CA CYS A 4 57.75 -5.34 22.37
C CYS A 4 56.94 -4.70 21.24
N SER A 5 57.00 -3.37 21.23
CA SER A 5 56.97 -2.46 20.08
C SER A 5 55.67 -1.86 19.55
N ARG A 6 55.81 -0.54 19.35
CA ARG A 6 54.90 0.51 18.89
C ARG A 6 54.51 0.35 17.42
N ILE A 7 53.28 0.74 17.10
CA ILE A 7 52.82 1.28 15.82
C ILE A 7 51.86 2.41 16.25
N GLY A 8 52.12 3.68 16.02
CA GLY A 8 52.26 4.32 14.71
C GLY A 8 51.11 5.34 14.62
N ASP A 9 51.44 6.55 14.18
CA ASP A 9 50.58 7.72 14.21
C ASP A 9 49.20 7.48 13.58
N PHE A 10 48.13 7.82 14.30
CA PHE A 10 46.82 8.01 13.72
C PHE A 10 46.60 9.51 13.54
N ASP A 11 46.77 9.93 12.29
CA ASP A 11 46.31 11.20 11.77
C ASP A 11 44.92 11.55 12.31
N THR A 12 44.82 12.76 12.83
CA THR A 12 43.60 13.47 13.18
C THR A 12 42.66 13.53 11.98
N ALA A 13 41.70 12.62 11.91
CA ALA A 13 40.51 12.81 11.07
C ALA A 13 39.72 14.02 11.59
N PRO A 14 39.18 14.89 10.72
CA PRO A 14 38.41 16.04 11.14
C PRO A 14 37.15 15.55 11.86
N ALA A 15 36.89 16.13 13.04
CA ALA A 15 35.66 15.91 13.76
C ALA A 15 34.48 16.29 12.87
N PHE A 16 33.66 15.30 12.49
CA PHE A 16 32.35 15.56 11.93
C PHE A 16 31.56 16.37 12.96
N SER A 17 31.42 17.68 12.74
CA SER A 17 30.44 18.52 13.41
C SER A 17 29.05 18.21 12.83
N GLY A 18 28.59 16.98 13.03
CA GLY A 18 27.20 16.59 12.88
C GLY A 18 26.57 16.55 14.26
N ASN A 19 25.33 16.99 14.40
CA ASN A 19 24.53 16.69 15.59
C ASN A 19 24.73 15.22 15.96
N PRO A 20 24.86 14.87 17.26
CA PRO A 20 24.95 13.48 17.66
C PRO A 20 23.81 12.71 16.99
N PRO A 21 24.09 11.53 16.42
CA PRO A 21 23.07 10.75 15.74
C PRO A 21 21.86 10.64 16.68
N PRO A 22 20.64 10.91 16.19
CA PRO A 22 19.47 10.91 17.04
C PRO A 22 19.43 9.59 17.79
N ASP A 23 19.30 9.67 19.12
CA ASP A 23 19.20 8.50 19.99
C ASP A 23 18.16 7.55 19.41
N HIS A 24 18.63 6.40 18.91
CA HIS A 24 17.81 5.43 18.20
C HIS A 24 16.65 4.96 19.06
N LEU A 25 16.85 4.80 20.37
CA LEU A 25 15.79 4.39 21.28
C LEU A 25 14.76 5.51 21.40
N ARG A 26 15.19 6.76 21.58
CA ARG A 26 14.28 7.91 21.62
C ARG A 26 13.49 8.07 20.32
N ALA A 27 14.11 7.84 19.17
CA ALA A 27 13.44 7.88 17.87
C ALA A 27 12.44 6.72 17.72
N THR A 28 12.82 5.51 18.12
CA THR A 28 11.96 4.32 18.11
C THR A 28 10.67 4.55 18.90
N TYR A 29 10.78 5.19 20.06
CA TYR A 29 9.63 5.50 20.93
C TYR A 29 9.02 6.89 20.70
N SER A 30 9.28 7.53 19.55
CA SER A 30 8.59 8.76 19.15
C SER A 30 7.07 8.55 19.12
N PRO A 31 6.25 9.50 19.63
CA PRO A 31 4.79 9.41 19.54
C PRO A 31 4.27 9.14 18.12
N LEU A 32 4.98 9.58 17.09
CA LEU A 32 4.61 9.36 15.68
C LEU A 32 4.55 7.88 15.28
N HIS A 33 5.16 6.96 16.03
CA HIS A 33 5.07 5.52 15.77
C HIS A 33 3.85 4.86 16.42
N PHE A 34 3.01 5.59 17.16
CA PHE A 34 1.94 5.00 17.96
C PHE A 34 0.60 5.69 17.70
N GLN A 35 -0.48 4.95 17.93
CA GLN A 35 -1.82 5.53 17.98
C GLN A 35 -1.95 6.46 19.20
N PRO A 36 -2.68 7.59 19.09
CA PRO A 36 -3.42 8.05 17.91
C PRO A 36 -2.59 8.89 16.92
N ALA A 37 -1.36 9.28 17.30
CA ALA A 37 -0.57 10.26 16.54
C ALA A 37 -0.26 9.80 15.10
N ILE A 38 0.11 8.53 14.89
CA ILE A 38 0.38 7.98 13.55
C ILE A 38 -0.81 8.12 12.59
N ALA A 39 -2.05 8.00 13.08
CA ALA A 39 -3.25 8.04 12.25
C ALA A 39 -3.52 9.43 11.61
N THR A 40 -2.83 10.47 12.10
CA THR A 40 -2.92 11.84 11.57
C THR A 40 -1.57 12.40 11.13
N ALA A 41 -0.49 11.61 11.23
CA ALA A 41 0.82 12.00 10.76
C ALA A 41 0.80 12.34 9.26
N THR A 42 1.49 13.42 8.91
CA THR A 42 1.70 13.85 7.53
C THR A 42 2.89 13.13 6.92
N ASP A 43 2.93 12.99 5.59
CA ASP A 43 4.07 12.42 4.89
C ASP A 43 5.35 13.24 5.18
N GLU A 44 5.24 14.55 5.33
CA GLU A 44 6.38 15.41 5.71
C GLU A 44 6.97 15.03 7.07
N GLN A 45 6.13 14.72 8.07
CA GLN A 45 6.60 14.28 9.39
C GLN A 45 7.28 12.93 9.32
N CYS A 46 6.75 11.98 8.54
CA CYS A 46 7.35 10.67 8.37
C CYS A 46 8.68 10.75 7.60
N LEU A 47 8.69 11.49 6.49
CA LEU A 47 9.84 11.60 5.59
C LEU A 47 10.96 12.50 6.13
N ALA A 48 10.75 13.23 7.22
CA ALA A 48 11.82 13.94 7.93
C ALA A 48 12.89 12.98 8.47
N CYS A 49 12.50 11.76 8.84
CA CYS A 49 13.40 10.72 9.32
C CYS A 49 13.54 9.57 8.32
N HIS A 50 12.50 9.28 7.53
CA HIS A 50 12.43 8.12 6.62
C HIS A 50 12.60 8.49 5.15
N ARG A 51 13.42 9.51 4.87
CA ARG A 51 13.59 9.99 3.49
C ARG A 51 14.15 8.92 2.55
N GLU A 52 14.95 8.00 3.10
CA GLU A 52 15.59 6.89 2.38
C GLU A 52 14.60 6.06 1.56
N VAL A 53 13.36 5.91 2.03
CA VAL A 53 12.36 5.09 1.34
C VAL A 53 11.98 5.66 -0.04
N LEU A 54 12.17 6.97 -0.25
CA LEU A 54 11.92 7.66 -1.53
C LEU A 54 13.20 7.96 -2.30
N ASP A 55 14.33 8.07 -1.62
CA ASP A 55 15.62 8.37 -2.24
C ASP A 55 16.29 7.10 -2.79
N ASP A 56 16.11 5.96 -2.13
CA ASP A 56 16.64 4.67 -2.57
C ASP A 56 16.13 4.30 -3.98
N ARG A 57 17.01 3.65 -4.75
CA ARG A 57 16.73 3.15 -6.09
C ARG A 57 17.22 1.73 -6.23
N VAL A 58 16.63 1.00 -7.16
CA VAL A 58 17.19 -0.27 -7.61
C VAL A 58 18.58 -0.06 -8.21
N ARG A 59 19.47 -1.03 -8.01
CA ARG A 59 20.79 -1.01 -8.65
C ARG A 59 20.62 -1.16 -10.16
N LYS A 60 21.51 -0.52 -10.94
CA LYS A 60 21.52 -0.65 -12.41
C LYS A 60 21.70 -2.10 -12.87
N ALA A 61 22.48 -2.87 -12.13
CA ALA A 61 22.65 -4.30 -12.33
C ALA A 61 22.67 -5.06 -10.99
N SER A 62 22.22 -6.31 -11.02
CA SER A 62 22.39 -7.23 -9.89
C SER A 62 23.87 -7.59 -9.68
N PRO A 63 24.25 -8.13 -8.51
CA PRO A 63 25.60 -8.68 -8.32
C PRO A 63 26.00 -9.76 -9.33
N ALA A 64 25.01 -10.43 -9.95
CA ALA A 64 25.22 -11.43 -11.00
C ALA A 64 25.25 -10.83 -12.43
N GLY A 65 25.23 -9.50 -12.57
CA GLY A 65 25.31 -8.81 -13.86
C GLY A 65 23.98 -8.62 -14.62
N VAL A 66 22.86 -9.07 -14.06
CA VAL A 66 21.53 -8.89 -14.68
C VAL A 66 21.15 -7.42 -14.65
N GLN A 67 20.90 -6.83 -15.82
CA GLN A 67 20.54 -5.42 -15.95
C GLN A 67 19.10 -5.18 -15.50
N ALA A 68 18.88 -4.16 -14.66
CA ALA A 68 17.55 -3.79 -14.19
C ALA A 68 16.63 -3.35 -15.33
N ALA A 69 17.19 -2.72 -16.38
CA ALA A 69 16.45 -2.26 -17.55
C ALA A 69 15.83 -3.40 -18.38
N THR A 70 16.40 -4.61 -18.31
CA THR A 70 15.91 -5.79 -19.04
C THR A 70 15.26 -6.82 -18.13
N ALA A 71 15.32 -6.63 -16.81
CA ALA A 71 14.70 -7.51 -15.84
C ALA A 71 13.21 -7.17 -15.72
N GLN A 72 12.34 -8.12 -16.05
CA GLN A 72 10.91 -8.06 -15.77
C GLN A 72 10.53 -9.19 -14.82
N ALA A 73 9.73 -8.87 -13.80
CA ALA A 73 9.14 -9.91 -12.96
C ALA A 73 7.94 -10.54 -13.70
N TRP A 74 7.68 -11.82 -13.42
CA TRP A 74 6.66 -12.61 -14.11
C TRP A 74 5.24 -12.00 -14.07
N TYR A 75 4.93 -11.18 -13.06
CA TYR A 75 3.64 -10.51 -12.89
C TYR A 75 3.57 -9.11 -13.55
N GLN A 76 4.63 -8.66 -14.21
CA GLN A 76 4.70 -7.36 -14.90
C GLN A 76 4.21 -7.48 -16.34
N GLN A 77 3.01 -8.01 -16.54
CA GLN A 77 2.46 -8.33 -17.87
C GLN A 77 1.44 -7.31 -18.39
N VAL A 78 1.12 -6.30 -17.60
CA VAL A 78 0.14 -5.26 -17.94
C VAL A 78 0.83 -3.94 -18.23
N SER A 79 0.27 -3.18 -19.17
CA SER A 79 0.84 -1.89 -19.61
C SER A 79 0.98 -0.88 -18.47
N THR A 80 0.21 -1.02 -17.40
CA THR A 80 0.35 -0.19 -16.20
C THR A 80 1.70 -0.35 -15.49
N TYR A 81 2.50 -1.37 -15.82
CA TYR A 81 3.82 -1.61 -15.21
C TYR A 81 4.95 -0.96 -16.02
N ALA A 82 4.64 -0.23 -17.09
CA ALA A 82 5.64 0.43 -17.91
C ALA A 82 6.58 1.35 -17.11
N GLY A 83 7.82 1.44 -17.57
CA GLY A 83 8.88 2.26 -16.96
C GLY A 83 9.99 1.45 -16.30
N GLU A 84 10.90 2.17 -15.66
CA GLU A 84 12.06 1.56 -14.99
C GLU A 84 11.66 0.69 -13.80
N GLN A 85 12.57 -0.20 -13.40
CA GLN A 85 12.45 -0.85 -12.11
C GLN A 85 12.58 0.18 -10.99
N ASP A 86 11.69 0.14 -10.00
CA ASP A 86 11.69 1.09 -8.89
C ASP A 86 11.35 0.38 -7.57
N THR A 87 11.70 0.99 -6.44
CA THR A 87 11.49 0.43 -5.10
C THR A 87 10.00 0.44 -4.74
N PHE A 88 9.62 -0.37 -3.75
CA PHE A 88 8.22 -0.54 -3.34
C PHE A 88 7.55 0.80 -3.03
N HIS A 89 8.10 1.60 -2.11
CA HIS A 89 7.50 2.88 -1.71
C HIS A 89 7.37 3.83 -2.90
N ARG A 90 8.41 3.89 -3.73
CA ARG A 90 8.41 4.79 -4.89
C ARG A 90 7.35 4.44 -5.91
N ARG A 91 7.17 3.15 -6.19
CA ARG A 91 6.11 2.66 -7.10
C ARG A 91 4.72 3.06 -6.64
N HIS A 92 4.51 3.20 -5.33
CA HIS A 92 3.20 3.51 -4.75
C HIS A 92 3.00 5.00 -4.45
N LEU A 93 4.07 5.79 -4.30
CA LEU A 93 3.98 7.19 -3.87
C LEU A 93 4.40 8.21 -4.92
N VAL A 94 5.42 7.91 -5.75
CA VAL A 94 6.09 8.97 -6.53
C VAL A 94 6.20 8.73 -8.03
N THR A 95 5.86 7.53 -8.53
CA THR A 95 5.75 7.31 -9.98
C THR A 95 4.61 8.15 -10.58
N PRO A 96 4.66 8.50 -11.87
CA PRO A 96 3.59 9.29 -12.51
C PRO A 96 2.21 8.65 -12.34
N MET A 97 2.09 7.34 -12.56
CA MET A 97 0.84 6.62 -12.39
C MET A 97 0.37 6.62 -10.93
N ALA A 98 1.28 6.46 -9.97
CA ALA A 98 0.94 6.54 -8.56
C ALA A 98 0.34 7.91 -8.23
N LYS A 99 1.00 9.00 -8.61
CA LYS A 99 0.50 10.36 -8.34
C LYS A 99 -0.80 10.68 -9.08
N GLN A 100 -1.05 10.02 -10.21
CA GLN A 100 -2.25 10.20 -11.00
C GLN A 100 -3.47 9.47 -10.41
N LEU A 101 -3.29 8.20 -10.04
CA LEU A 101 -4.41 7.30 -9.70
C LEU A 101 -4.57 7.09 -8.20
N MET A 102 -3.47 7.18 -7.46
CA MET A 102 -3.41 6.85 -6.05
C MET A 102 -3.17 8.11 -5.21
N ARG A 103 -3.82 8.16 -4.05
CA ARG A 103 -3.62 9.18 -3.02
C ARG A 103 -3.10 8.53 -1.74
N LEU A 104 -2.13 7.63 -1.92
CA LEU A 104 -1.50 6.92 -0.82
C LEU A 104 -0.60 7.86 -0.02
N SER A 105 -0.64 7.71 1.30
CA SER A 105 0.20 8.37 2.29
C SER A 105 0.92 7.33 3.14
N CYS A 106 1.92 7.73 3.92
CA CYS A 106 2.62 6.85 4.87
C CYS A 106 1.62 6.11 5.78
N ASN A 107 0.67 6.84 6.37
CA ASN A 107 -0.34 6.26 7.27
C ASN A 107 -1.51 5.56 6.56
N THR A 108 -1.53 5.51 5.22
CA THR A 108 -2.44 4.59 4.53
C THR A 108 -2.05 3.15 4.83
N CYS A 109 -0.74 2.87 4.83
CA CYS A 109 -0.19 1.54 5.10
C CYS A 109 0.24 1.38 6.56
N HIS A 110 0.87 2.41 7.14
CA HIS A 110 1.44 2.34 8.49
C HIS A 110 0.42 2.79 9.55
N GLU A 111 -0.02 1.85 10.39
CA GLU A 111 -1.00 2.07 11.45
C GLU A 111 -0.35 2.22 12.84
N GLY A 112 0.98 2.18 12.89
CA GLY A 112 1.79 2.31 14.11
C GLY A 112 2.08 0.98 14.80
N HIS A 113 2.75 1.07 15.94
CA HIS A 113 3.06 -0.03 16.83
C HIS A 113 2.12 -0.03 18.03
N ASP A 114 1.91 -1.20 18.63
CA ASP A 114 1.58 -1.30 20.04
C ASP A 114 2.90 -1.58 20.80
N PRO A 115 3.33 -0.72 21.74
CA PRO A 115 4.59 -0.94 22.47
C PRO A 115 4.53 -2.14 23.42
N ARG A 116 3.34 -2.66 23.75
CA ARG A 116 3.12 -3.77 24.68
C ARG A 116 2.92 -5.10 23.95
N GLU A 117 2.53 -5.09 22.69
CA GLU A 117 2.19 -6.31 21.95
C GLU A 117 3.23 -6.67 20.88
N GLU A 118 3.87 -7.83 21.03
CA GLU A 118 4.71 -8.42 19.99
C GLU A 118 3.91 -9.21 18.96
N ALA A 119 2.93 -9.95 19.48
CA ALA A 119 1.93 -10.69 18.74
C ALA A 119 0.56 -10.13 19.12
N PRO A 120 -0.40 -10.04 18.18
CA PRO A 120 -1.76 -9.67 18.55
C PRO A 120 -2.28 -10.62 19.62
N GLY A 121 -2.91 -10.09 20.67
CA GLY A 121 -3.45 -10.94 21.73
C GLY A 121 -2.44 -11.34 22.81
N ALA A 122 -1.19 -10.84 22.76
CA ALA A 122 -0.16 -11.18 23.74
C ALA A 122 -0.29 -10.42 25.07
N ALA A 123 -0.96 -9.27 25.10
CA ALA A 123 -1.22 -8.56 26.36
C ALA A 123 -2.28 -9.31 27.20
N ALA A 124 -2.16 -9.21 28.52
CA ALA A 124 -3.03 -9.94 29.45
C ALA A 124 -4.52 -9.52 29.35
N ASP A 125 -4.77 -8.31 28.84
CA ASP A 125 -6.08 -7.68 28.63
C ASP A 125 -6.55 -7.73 27.18
N ALA A 126 -5.78 -8.36 26.28
CA ALA A 126 -6.11 -8.39 24.87
C ALA A 126 -7.33 -9.29 24.58
N PRO A 127 -8.20 -8.92 23.61
CA PRO A 127 -9.30 -9.77 23.16
C PRO A 127 -8.78 -11.10 22.62
N ARG A 128 -9.18 -12.21 23.25
CA ARG A 128 -8.72 -13.58 22.89
C ARG A 128 -9.17 -14.07 21.50
N ASP A 129 -10.07 -13.36 20.84
CA ASP A 129 -10.72 -13.76 19.58
C ASP A 129 -10.57 -12.70 18.47
N SER A 130 -9.44 -12.00 18.44
CA SER A 130 -9.22 -10.97 17.41
C SER A 130 -9.01 -11.56 16.00
N GLY A 131 -8.72 -12.87 15.90
CA GLY A 131 -8.30 -13.51 14.64
C GLY A 131 -7.01 -12.93 14.05
N ALA A 132 -6.38 -11.98 14.75
CA ALA A 132 -5.23 -11.25 14.27
C ALA A 132 -3.96 -12.09 14.50
N PHE A 133 -3.20 -12.31 13.44
CA PHE A 133 -1.96 -13.09 13.47
C PHE A 133 -0.75 -12.29 12.99
N THR A 134 -0.95 -10.99 12.71
CA THR A 134 0.12 -10.11 12.24
C THR A 134 1.02 -9.70 13.40
N LEU A 135 2.10 -10.46 13.63
CA LEU A 135 3.20 -10.10 14.53
C LEU A 135 3.74 -8.71 14.17
N ARG A 136 4.05 -7.84 15.15
CA ARG A 136 4.58 -6.46 15.01
C ARG A 136 4.84 -6.03 13.57
N LYS A 137 3.79 -5.64 12.86
CA LYS A 137 3.96 -4.88 11.64
C LYS A 137 3.24 -3.57 11.80
N GLN A 138 3.97 -2.51 11.51
CA GLN A 138 3.40 -1.20 11.20
C GLN A 138 2.30 -1.32 10.15
N VAL A 139 2.33 -2.37 9.31
CA VAL A 139 1.42 -2.60 8.19
C VAL A 139 0.75 -3.96 8.33
N ASN A 140 -0.59 -4.01 8.35
CA ASN A 140 -1.33 -5.26 8.15
C ASN A 140 -1.52 -5.52 6.64
N PRO A 141 -0.85 -6.55 6.06
CA PRO A 141 -0.92 -6.78 4.63
C PRO A 141 -2.30 -7.24 4.13
N GLU A 142 -3.12 -7.86 4.97
CA GLU A 142 -4.46 -8.30 4.58
C GLU A 142 -5.44 -7.14 4.42
N THR A 143 -5.25 -6.07 5.20
CA THR A 143 -6.09 -4.88 5.15
C THR A 143 -5.47 -3.75 4.34
N THR A 144 -4.21 -3.89 3.92
CA THR A 144 -3.49 -2.86 3.14
C THR A 144 -3.14 -3.36 1.75
N CYS A 145 -2.33 -4.41 1.65
CA CYS A 145 -1.77 -4.88 0.38
C CYS A 145 -2.79 -5.71 -0.41
N LEU A 146 -3.53 -6.60 0.26
CA LEU A 146 -4.49 -7.50 -0.37
C LEU A 146 -5.58 -6.74 -1.13
N LYS A 147 -5.95 -5.53 -0.68
CA LYS A 147 -6.86 -4.63 -1.42
C LYS A 147 -6.41 -4.46 -2.87
N CYS A 148 -5.16 -4.05 -3.09
CA CYS A 148 -4.65 -3.74 -4.43
C CYS A 148 -4.03 -4.95 -5.15
N HIS A 149 -3.64 -6.00 -4.41
CA HIS A 149 -2.90 -7.16 -4.92
C HIS A 149 -3.67 -8.48 -4.76
N GLY A 150 -4.97 -8.42 -4.49
CA GLY A 150 -5.85 -9.57 -4.46
C GLY A 150 -6.10 -10.13 -5.86
N GLN A 151 -6.46 -11.40 -5.93
CA GLN A 151 -6.82 -12.03 -7.19
C GLN A 151 -8.14 -11.49 -7.73
N MET A 152 -8.25 -11.40 -9.06
CA MET A 152 -9.50 -11.05 -9.73
C MET A 152 -10.57 -12.10 -9.47
N ASP A 153 -11.67 -11.69 -8.84
CA ASP A 153 -12.80 -12.58 -8.54
C ASP A 153 -13.76 -12.67 -9.73
N TRP A 154 -13.29 -13.25 -10.82
CA TRP A 154 -14.03 -13.32 -12.10
C TRP A 154 -15.36 -14.09 -11.97
N LYS A 155 -15.43 -15.05 -11.04
CA LYS A 155 -16.65 -15.81 -10.74
C LYS A 155 -17.72 -14.92 -10.11
N VAL A 156 -17.36 -14.09 -9.14
CA VAL A 156 -18.29 -13.12 -8.54
C VAL A 156 -18.70 -12.04 -9.53
N MET A 157 -17.83 -11.70 -10.48
CA MET A 157 -18.19 -10.80 -11.59
C MET A 157 -19.08 -11.45 -12.66
N GLY A 158 -19.33 -12.76 -12.58
CA GLY A 158 -20.15 -13.47 -13.57
C GLY A 158 -19.48 -13.63 -14.93
N LEU A 159 -18.14 -13.57 -14.98
CA LEU A 159 -17.37 -13.73 -16.21
C LEU A 159 -17.24 -15.22 -16.58
N PRO A 160 -17.14 -15.56 -17.87
CA PRO A 160 -16.99 -16.95 -18.32
C PRO A 160 -15.61 -17.56 -18.00
N GLY A 161 -14.60 -16.74 -17.66
CA GLY A 161 -13.26 -17.20 -17.31
C GLY A 161 -12.36 -16.07 -16.78
N PRO A 162 -11.09 -16.37 -16.47
CA PRO A 162 -10.09 -15.38 -16.07
C PRO A 162 -9.93 -14.28 -17.12
N TRP A 163 -9.77 -13.02 -16.71
CA TRP A 163 -9.68 -11.89 -17.65
C TRP A 163 -8.57 -12.02 -18.68
N ALA A 164 -7.42 -12.59 -18.30
CA ALA A 164 -6.32 -12.85 -19.22
C ALA A 164 -6.74 -13.71 -20.44
N GLU A 165 -7.74 -14.58 -20.28
CA GLU A 165 -8.24 -15.49 -21.32
C GLU A 165 -9.41 -14.87 -22.12
N ILE A 166 -10.22 -14.02 -21.49
CA ILE A 166 -11.49 -13.55 -22.07
C ILE A 166 -11.50 -12.08 -22.47
N LYS A 167 -10.45 -11.30 -22.17
CA LYS A 167 -10.44 -9.83 -22.35
C LYS A 167 -10.79 -9.41 -23.77
N GLU A 168 -10.33 -10.14 -24.79
CA GLU A 168 -10.61 -9.83 -26.20
C GLU A 168 -12.09 -10.02 -26.53
N GLN A 169 -12.70 -11.10 -26.03
CA GLN A 169 -14.14 -11.37 -26.17
C GLN A 169 -15.00 -10.31 -25.47
N MET A 170 -14.46 -9.73 -24.39
CA MET A 170 -15.09 -8.65 -23.63
C MET A 170 -14.75 -7.25 -24.20
N GLY A 171 -14.20 -7.17 -25.42
CA GLY A 171 -13.85 -5.90 -26.08
C GLY A 171 -12.71 -5.13 -25.39
N ASN A 172 -11.93 -5.81 -24.55
CA ASN A 172 -10.86 -5.25 -23.73
C ASN A 172 -11.27 -3.98 -22.97
N SER A 173 -12.50 -3.96 -22.44
CA SER A 173 -13.05 -2.80 -21.75
C SER A 173 -13.84 -3.21 -20.51
N CYS A 174 -13.32 -2.87 -19.33
CA CYS A 174 -14.04 -3.08 -18.07
C CYS A 174 -15.22 -2.10 -17.94
N VAL A 175 -15.08 -0.89 -18.50
CA VAL A 175 -16.09 0.17 -18.38
C VAL A 175 -17.35 -0.11 -19.21
N ALA A 176 -17.27 -0.94 -20.25
CA ALA A 176 -18.43 -1.35 -21.05
C ALA A 176 -19.58 -1.91 -20.19
N CYS A 177 -19.24 -2.70 -19.17
CA CYS A 177 -20.22 -3.19 -18.20
C CYS A 177 -20.31 -2.28 -16.97
N HIS A 178 -19.17 -1.86 -16.41
CA HIS A 178 -19.17 -1.16 -15.13
C HIS A 178 -19.89 0.20 -15.17
N ALA A 179 -19.91 0.89 -16.32
CA ALA A 179 -20.63 2.16 -16.48
C ALA A 179 -22.13 2.05 -16.16
N VAL A 180 -22.75 0.88 -16.40
CA VAL A 180 -24.19 0.68 -16.18
C VAL A 180 -24.53 0.01 -14.84
N ILE A 181 -23.66 -0.85 -14.30
CA ILE A 181 -23.95 -1.62 -13.08
C ILE A 181 -23.37 -1.04 -11.79
N ARG A 182 -22.40 -0.10 -11.87
CA ARG A 182 -21.73 0.46 -10.68
C ARG A 182 -21.40 1.93 -10.88
N THR A 183 -22.37 2.82 -10.81
CA THR A 183 -22.16 4.24 -11.17
C THR A 183 -21.22 5.02 -10.25
N ASN A 184 -21.06 4.59 -8.99
CA ASN A 184 -20.11 5.17 -8.03
C ASN A 184 -19.05 4.12 -7.64
N ARG A 185 -17.77 4.44 -7.85
CA ARG A 185 -16.63 3.55 -7.62
C ARG A 185 -15.47 4.31 -6.98
N HIS A 186 -14.58 3.59 -6.31
CA HIS A 186 -13.34 4.16 -5.75
C HIS A 186 -13.59 5.32 -4.76
N GLU A 187 -14.71 5.28 -4.02
CA GLU A 187 -15.06 6.28 -3.00
C GLU A 187 -14.31 6.06 -1.68
N VAL A 188 -12.98 6.14 -1.76
CA VAL A 188 -12.06 6.01 -0.64
C VAL A 188 -11.00 7.11 -0.69
N SER A 189 -10.47 7.52 0.46
CA SER A 189 -9.52 8.64 0.56
C SER A 189 -8.18 8.39 -0.15
N TYR A 190 -7.78 7.13 -0.29
CA TYR A 190 -6.48 6.73 -0.84
C TYR A 190 -6.46 6.53 -2.36
N LEU A 191 -7.56 6.81 -3.07
CA LEU A 191 -7.67 6.70 -4.53
C LEU A 191 -8.25 7.98 -5.13
N ASP A 192 -7.82 8.30 -6.36
CA ASP A 192 -8.46 9.34 -7.17
C ASP A 192 -9.48 8.70 -8.12
N ALA A 193 -10.74 8.65 -7.66
CA ALA A 193 -11.83 8.04 -8.44
C ALA A 193 -11.94 8.64 -9.85
N ARG A 194 -11.88 9.97 -9.98
CA ARG A 194 -12.06 10.63 -11.27
C ARG A 194 -10.93 10.28 -12.24
N ALA A 195 -9.69 10.31 -11.76
CA ALA A 195 -8.54 9.98 -12.60
C ALA A 195 -8.54 8.50 -13.01
N ILE A 196 -8.93 7.60 -12.10
CA ILE A 196 -9.07 6.17 -12.40
C ILE A 196 -10.13 5.92 -13.46
N GLU A 197 -11.31 6.52 -13.34
CA GLU A 197 -12.38 6.32 -14.32
C GLU A 197 -12.02 6.86 -15.70
N ALA A 198 -11.33 8.01 -15.76
CA ALA A 198 -10.82 8.55 -17.03
C ALA A 198 -9.78 7.61 -17.66
N ALA A 199 -8.79 7.18 -16.88
CA ALA A 199 -7.73 6.29 -17.38
C ALA A 199 -8.27 4.90 -17.78
N GLY A 200 -9.27 4.38 -17.07
CA GLY A 200 -9.92 3.10 -17.35
C GLY A 200 -10.79 3.09 -18.60
N GLN A 201 -11.26 4.25 -19.07
CA GLN A 201 -11.95 4.37 -20.36
C GLN A 201 -11.01 4.16 -21.54
N GLU A 202 -9.75 4.58 -21.41
CA GLU A 202 -8.73 4.47 -22.45
C GLU A 202 -8.02 3.11 -22.42
N ASN A 203 -7.82 2.54 -21.24
CA ASN A 203 -7.02 1.34 -21.06
C ASN A 203 -7.54 0.42 -19.94
N ALA A 204 -8.09 -0.75 -20.31
CA ALA A 204 -8.57 -1.73 -19.33
C ALA A 204 -7.48 -2.31 -18.42
N ASP A 205 -6.20 -2.22 -18.78
CA ASP A 205 -5.10 -2.62 -17.88
C ASP A 205 -5.02 -1.73 -16.65
N VAL A 206 -5.58 -0.51 -16.67
CA VAL A 206 -5.72 0.34 -15.48
C VAL A 206 -6.61 -0.36 -14.45
N CYS A 207 -7.77 -0.85 -14.89
CA CYS A 207 -8.68 -1.60 -14.04
C CYS A 207 -8.08 -2.96 -13.66
N TYR A 208 -7.65 -3.74 -14.66
CA TYR A 208 -7.14 -5.09 -14.42
C TYR A 208 -5.89 -5.07 -13.54
N GLY A 209 -4.97 -4.13 -13.76
CA GLY A 209 -3.75 -3.99 -12.96
C GLY A 209 -4.00 -3.87 -11.45
N CYS A 210 -5.08 -3.17 -11.05
CA CYS A 210 -5.51 -3.04 -9.65
C CYS A 210 -6.46 -4.16 -9.19
N HIS A 211 -7.21 -4.79 -10.11
CA HIS A 211 -8.21 -5.82 -9.80
C HIS A 211 -7.75 -7.25 -10.11
N GLY A 212 -6.44 -7.51 -10.14
CA GLY A 212 -5.88 -8.88 -10.17
C GLY A 212 -4.83 -9.15 -11.23
N GLY A 213 -4.55 -8.21 -12.11
CA GLY A 213 -3.43 -8.24 -13.06
C GLY A 213 -2.06 -8.18 -12.38
N ARG A 214 -2.03 -7.86 -11.07
CA ARG A 214 -0.84 -7.91 -10.21
C ARG A 214 -1.13 -8.63 -8.90
N ALA A 215 -1.81 -9.76 -9.00
CA ALA A 215 -2.14 -10.57 -7.85
C ALA A 215 -0.86 -11.14 -7.21
N TRP A 216 -0.54 -10.68 -6.00
CA TRP A 216 0.47 -11.32 -5.14
C TRP A 216 -0.18 -12.36 -4.22
N TYR A 217 -1.46 -12.15 -3.93
CA TYR A 217 -2.27 -13.04 -3.12
C TYR A 217 -3.12 -13.94 -4.02
N ARG A 218 -3.28 -15.20 -3.60
CA ARG A 218 -4.12 -16.20 -4.28
C ARG A 218 -5.61 -16.07 -3.94
N ILE A 219 -5.96 -15.07 -3.16
CA ILE A 219 -7.32 -14.83 -2.68
C ILE A 219 -7.79 -13.44 -3.14
N PRO A 220 -9.07 -13.26 -3.44
CA PRO A 220 -9.63 -11.95 -3.73
C PRO A 220 -9.79 -11.13 -2.45
N TYR A 221 -9.70 -9.81 -2.57
CA TYR A 221 -10.08 -8.92 -1.48
C TYR A 221 -11.62 -8.76 -1.45
N PRO A 222 -12.28 -8.94 -0.28
CA PRO A 222 -13.73 -8.79 -0.16
C PRO A 222 -14.13 -7.31 -0.07
N TYR A 223 -14.03 -6.59 -1.18
CA TYR A 223 -14.44 -5.18 -1.25
C TYR A 223 -15.86 -4.95 -0.73
N ALA A 224 -16.03 -3.85 0.00
CA ALA A 224 -17.31 -3.48 0.59
C ALA A 224 -18.41 -3.32 -0.47
N ARG A 225 -19.61 -3.82 -0.15
CA ARG A 225 -20.82 -3.68 -0.96
C ARG A 225 -21.71 -2.62 -0.34
N HIS A 226 -21.40 -1.36 -0.65
CA HIS A 226 -22.21 -0.21 -0.26
C HIS A 226 -23.66 -0.37 -0.74
N PRO A 227 -24.66 -0.23 0.15
CA PRO A 227 -26.07 -0.28 -0.25
C PRO A 227 -26.42 0.79 -1.28
N TRP A 228 -27.27 0.45 -2.25
CA TRP A 228 -27.89 1.40 -3.18
C TRP A 228 -29.40 1.14 -3.29
N PRO A 229 -30.21 2.11 -3.77
CA PRO A 229 -31.65 1.92 -3.94
C PRO A 229 -31.95 0.67 -4.80
N ASP A 230 -32.91 -0.15 -4.37
CA ASP A 230 -33.33 -1.37 -5.06
C ASP A 230 -32.25 -2.48 -5.17
N MET A 231 -31.20 -2.41 -4.34
CA MET A 231 -30.19 -3.46 -4.26
C MET A 231 -30.80 -4.79 -3.80
N SER A 232 -30.75 -5.80 -4.66
CA SER A 232 -31.17 -7.16 -4.31
C SER A 232 -30.27 -7.76 -3.21
N PRO A 233 -30.80 -8.68 -2.38
CA PRO A 233 -29.99 -9.39 -1.38
C PRO A 233 -28.72 -10.01 -1.99
N PRO A 234 -27.59 -10.02 -1.26
CA PRO A 234 -26.37 -10.66 -1.73
C PRO A 234 -26.61 -12.16 -2.00
N PRO A 235 -26.05 -12.72 -3.07
CA PRO A 235 -25.81 -14.16 -3.17
C PRO A 235 -25.03 -14.66 -1.94
N ASP A 236 -25.18 -15.95 -1.60
CA ASP A 236 -24.56 -16.54 -0.40
C ASP A 236 -23.04 -16.29 -0.31
N ALA A 237 -22.33 -16.35 -1.44
CA ALA A 237 -20.89 -16.10 -1.50
C ALA A 237 -20.49 -14.67 -1.10
N LEU A 238 -21.43 -13.73 -1.09
CA LEU A 238 -21.22 -12.31 -0.80
C LEU A 238 -21.86 -11.84 0.51
N LYS A 239 -22.57 -12.71 1.22
CA LYS A 239 -23.36 -12.33 2.40
C LYS A 239 -22.53 -11.77 3.56
N ASN A 240 -21.27 -12.21 3.66
CA ASN A 240 -20.33 -11.78 4.70
C ASN A 240 -19.46 -10.59 4.27
N ARG A 241 -19.68 -9.99 3.09
CA ARG A 241 -18.91 -8.81 2.68
C ARG A 241 -19.29 -7.59 3.52
N PRO A 242 -18.33 -6.73 3.89
CA PRO A 242 -18.64 -5.46 4.55
C PRO A 242 -19.62 -4.64 3.72
N THR A 243 -20.52 -3.90 4.36
CA THR A 243 -21.44 -2.98 3.67
C THR A 243 -20.86 -1.58 3.53
N HIS A 244 -19.77 -1.26 4.22
CA HIS A 244 -19.11 0.03 4.12
C HIS A 244 -17.59 -0.13 4.10
N SER A 245 -16.91 0.85 3.49
CA SER A 245 -15.46 0.98 3.58
C SER A 245 -15.03 1.23 5.02
N GLU A 246 -13.79 0.90 5.37
CA GLU A 246 -13.24 1.23 6.70
C GLU A 246 -13.37 2.73 6.98
N PRO A 247 -13.81 3.14 8.20
CA PRO A 247 -14.04 4.55 8.51
C PRO A 247 -12.82 5.46 8.28
N ARG A 248 -11.59 4.95 8.48
CA ARG A 248 -10.35 5.72 8.23
C ARG A 248 -10.13 6.10 6.76
N PHE A 249 -10.85 5.46 5.84
CA PHE A 249 -10.77 5.73 4.41
C PHE A 249 -12.02 6.38 3.85
N ASP A 250 -13.00 6.72 4.69
CA ASP A 250 -14.17 7.46 4.26
C ASP A 250 -13.76 8.89 3.86
N LYS A 251 -14.02 9.28 2.61
CA LYS A 251 -13.71 10.62 2.09
C LYS A 251 -14.44 11.71 2.86
N ALA A 252 -15.67 11.49 3.31
CA ALA A 252 -16.44 12.49 4.05
C ALA A 252 -15.83 12.76 5.43
N ALA A 253 -15.36 11.71 6.11
CA ALA A 253 -14.61 11.83 7.36
C ALA A 253 -13.22 12.46 7.16
N THR A 254 -12.58 12.19 6.02
CA THR A 254 -11.24 12.70 5.68
C THR A 254 -11.27 14.19 5.31
N LEU A 255 -12.27 14.66 4.57
CA LEU A 255 -12.48 16.09 4.25
C LEU A 255 -12.70 16.93 5.51
N ASN A 256 -13.50 16.43 6.47
CA ASN A 256 -13.68 17.10 7.75
C ASN A 256 -12.38 17.21 8.56
N ARG A 257 -11.44 16.27 8.41
CA ARG A 257 -10.14 16.30 9.09
C ARG A 257 -9.23 17.44 8.62
N TYR A 258 -9.35 17.87 7.36
CA TYR A 258 -8.60 19.02 6.83
C TYR A 258 -9.25 20.38 7.14
N LEU A 259 -10.52 20.38 7.58
CA LEU A 259 -11.29 21.58 7.89
C LEU A 259 -11.36 21.88 9.40
N GLN A 260 -10.88 20.97 10.26
CA GLN A 260 -10.71 21.27 11.68
C GLN A 260 -9.52 22.23 11.84
N PRO A 261 -9.64 23.34 12.61
CA PRO A 261 -8.49 24.15 12.95
C PRO A 261 -7.48 23.27 13.68
N LYS A 262 -6.21 23.34 13.24
CA LYS A 262 -5.11 22.71 13.98
C LYS A 262 -5.13 23.29 15.42
N PRO A 263 -5.10 22.44 16.46
CA PRO A 263 -4.93 22.94 17.83
C PRO A 263 -3.59 23.66 17.98
#